data_AF-A0A6L2PI45-F1
#
_entry.id   AF-A0A6L2PI45-F1
#
_cell.length_a   1.000
_cell.length_b   1.000
_cell.length_c   1.000
_cell.angle_alpha   90.00
_cell.angle_beta   90.00
_cell.angle_gamma   90.00
#
_symmetry.space_group_name_H-M   'P 1'
#
loop_
_entity.id
_entity.type
_entity.pdbx_description
1 polymer ?
#
loop_
_entity_poly.entity_id
_entity_poly.type
_entity_poly.pdbx_seq_one_letter_code
_entity_poly.pdbx_strand_id
1 'polypeptide(L)'
;MASDTGGVKPFAIQGRLARERERLLGMTEKERAWRRQWLKDQELSRNEPRYVPEYYTERYNPIRRAYKMPLDMAFKPLAPVLGAERTAVIRWFTGKFLMIGFAIYATAYYFKYNAHEDFRCDGRTRLDYRPMEVETDVVSHASGSARLRLANTDILVGVKTEIDTPYPERPREGKIEFFVDCSANATPAFEGRGGEELGTEISNSLATSYQSSQTFDLTALCILPGRQCWKLYVDILILECGGNLFDAVSLAVKAALHNVRIPKVKAASLDGGTVDLQLSDDPFDCYHLDVSAAPCLVTLCKIGDHCVVDPTAEEEMCSNASVVMAITEKSLVTSVFKTGVGSFHPQTLLDILKVGLAIGLNLNKALKAALLEEREQGHVKECCGFLK
;
A
#
# COMPACT_ATOMS: atom_id res chain seq x y z
N MET A 1 50.77 -41.78 -20.15
CA MET A 1 50.00 -41.30 -21.32
C MET A 1 50.58 -41.99 -22.55
N ALA A 2 49.99 -43.11 -22.97
CA ALA A 2 50.35 -43.73 -24.24
C ALA A 2 49.85 -42.80 -25.36
N SER A 3 50.71 -42.42 -26.30
CA SER A 3 50.26 -41.68 -27.49
C SER A 3 49.27 -42.56 -28.26
N ASP A 4 48.07 -42.07 -28.56
CA ASP A 4 47.02 -42.77 -29.35
C ASP A 4 47.46 -43.20 -30.77
N THR A 5 48.72 -42.97 -31.13
CA THR A 5 49.33 -43.23 -32.44
C THR A 5 50.62 -44.05 -32.37
N GLY A 6 50.87 -44.79 -31.28
CA GLY A 6 51.94 -45.79 -31.23
C GLY A 6 53.36 -45.26 -31.52
N GLY A 7 53.67 -44.03 -31.09
CA GLY A 7 55.00 -43.42 -31.30
C GLY A 7 55.18 -42.71 -32.64
N VAL A 8 54.18 -42.68 -33.52
CA VAL A 8 54.21 -41.91 -34.78
C VAL A 8 53.60 -40.53 -34.54
N LYS A 9 54.36 -39.45 -34.79
CA LYS A 9 53.80 -38.09 -34.71
C LYS A 9 52.65 -37.96 -35.72
N PRO A 10 51.42 -37.58 -35.29
CA PRO A 10 50.34 -37.34 -36.22
C PRO A 10 50.73 -36.17 -37.15
N PHE A 11 50.91 -36.47 -38.43
CA PHE A 11 51.13 -35.46 -39.46
C PHE A 11 49.84 -35.30 -40.27
N ALA A 12 49.48 -34.07 -40.61
CA ALA A 12 48.34 -33.82 -41.48
C ALA A 12 48.63 -34.42 -42.86
N ILE A 13 47.78 -35.35 -43.34
CA ILE A 13 47.92 -36.02 -44.64
C ILE A 13 48.04 -35.00 -45.80
N GLN A 14 47.43 -33.81 -45.64
CA GLN A 14 47.48 -32.74 -46.63
C GLN A 14 48.82 -31.96 -46.67
N GLY A 15 49.54 -31.85 -45.54
CA GLY A 15 50.74 -31.01 -45.42
C GLY A 15 50.59 -29.59 -46.00
N ARG A 16 51.65 -29.06 -46.61
CA ARG A 16 51.64 -27.78 -47.35
C ARG A 16 50.70 -27.76 -48.58
N LEU A 17 50.29 -28.94 -49.05
CA LEU A 17 49.49 -29.07 -50.28
C LEU A 17 48.01 -28.73 -50.08
N ALA A 18 47.57 -28.44 -48.84
CA ALA A 18 46.21 -27.98 -48.55
C ALA A 18 45.87 -26.70 -49.33
N ARG A 19 46.79 -25.73 -49.35
CA ARG A 19 46.60 -24.44 -50.02
C ARG A 19 46.89 -24.54 -51.52
N GLU A 20 45.95 -24.07 -52.33
CA GLU A 20 46.07 -24.11 -53.81
C GLU A 20 47.32 -23.40 -54.32
N ARG A 21 47.67 -22.26 -53.73
CA ARG A 21 48.84 -21.47 -54.11
C ARG A 21 50.16 -22.23 -53.93
N GLU A 22 50.27 -23.03 -52.87
CA GLU A 22 51.49 -23.78 -52.57
C GLU A 22 51.69 -24.96 -53.52
N ARG A 23 50.62 -25.44 -54.18
CA ARG A 23 50.71 -26.50 -55.21
C ARG A 23 51.30 -26.00 -56.53
N LEU A 24 51.14 -24.71 -56.82
CA LEU A 24 51.63 -24.08 -58.06
C LEU A 24 53.15 -23.91 -58.09
N LEU A 25 53.82 -23.95 -56.92
CA LEU A 25 55.27 -23.86 -56.78
C LEU A 25 56.02 -25.13 -57.25
N GLY A 26 55.29 -26.16 -57.70
CA GLY A 26 55.83 -27.45 -58.13
C GLY A 26 55.84 -28.48 -57.01
N MET A 27 55.51 -29.73 -57.36
CA MET A 27 55.44 -30.86 -56.41
C MET A 27 56.61 -31.81 -56.59
N THR A 28 57.23 -32.21 -55.48
CA THR A 28 58.15 -33.36 -55.45
C THR A 28 57.39 -34.68 -55.66
N GLU A 29 58.07 -35.75 -56.08
CA GLU A 29 57.41 -37.03 -56.33
C GLU A 29 56.73 -37.64 -55.10
N LYS A 30 57.34 -37.48 -53.91
CA LYS A 30 56.77 -37.89 -52.63
C LYS A 30 55.46 -37.15 -52.34
N GLU A 31 55.41 -35.86 -52.63
CA GLU A 31 54.22 -35.02 -52.48
C GLU A 31 53.11 -35.37 -53.47
N ARG A 32 53.47 -35.72 -54.72
CA ARG A 32 52.49 -36.24 -55.69
C ARG A 32 51.89 -37.57 -55.24
N ALA A 33 52.69 -38.44 -54.60
CA ALA A 33 52.19 -39.68 -54.03
C ALA A 33 51.24 -39.42 -52.85
N TRP A 34 51.61 -38.54 -51.91
CA TRP A 34 50.73 -38.14 -50.80
C TRP A 34 49.45 -37.47 -51.27
N ARG A 35 49.51 -36.64 -52.30
CA ARG A 35 48.31 -36.01 -52.88
C ARG A 35 47.38 -37.02 -53.53
N ARG A 36 47.92 -38.01 -54.24
CA ARG A 36 47.14 -39.12 -54.81
C ARG A 36 46.47 -39.94 -53.70
N GLN A 37 47.22 -40.25 -52.64
CA GLN A 37 46.66 -40.94 -51.47
C GLN A 37 45.56 -40.10 -50.83
N TRP A 38 45.79 -38.80 -50.58
CA TRP A 38 44.77 -37.91 -50.01
C TRP A 38 43.51 -37.85 -50.87
N LEU A 39 43.65 -37.75 -52.20
CA LEU A 39 42.51 -37.74 -53.12
C LEU A 39 41.73 -39.05 -53.06
N LYS A 40 42.44 -40.19 -53.00
CA LYS A 40 41.84 -41.50 -52.80
C LYS A 40 41.16 -41.63 -51.44
N ASP A 41 41.71 -41.03 -50.39
CA ASP A 41 41.12 -41.00 -49.06
C ASP A 41 39.89 -40.07 -48.98
N GLN A 42 39.67 -39.19 -49.97
CA GLN A 42 38.41 -38.43 -50.11
C GLN A 42 37.31 -39.24 -50.80
N GLU A 43 37.65 -40.33 -51.49
CA GLU A 43 36.67 -41.23 -52.09
C GLU A 43 36.03 -42.05 -50.96
N LEU A 44 34.88 -41.58 -50.50
CA LEU A 44 34.05 -42.31 -49.55
C LEU A 44 33.68 -43.68 -50.13
N SER A 45 33.54 -44.66 -49.26
CA SER A 45 33.05 -45.97 -49.70
C SER A 45 31.68 -45.84 -50.34
N ARG A 46 31.32 -46.72 -51.28
CA ARG A 46 30.04 -46.68 -52.01
C ARG A 46 28.80 -46.64 -51.08
N ASN A 47 28.97 -47.08 -49.84
CA ASN A 47 27.92 -47.15 -48.82
C ASN A 47 27.91 -45.94 -47.86
N GLU A 48 28.78 -44.94 -48.08
CA GLU A 48 28.91 -43.73 -47.27
C GLU A 48 28.55 -42.47 -48.08
N PRO A 49 27.88 -41.49 -47.47
CA PRO A 49 27.53 -41.39 -46.06
C PRO A 49 26.25 -42.18 -45.68
N ARG A 50 26.32 -42.97 -44.60
CA ARG A 50 25.16 -43.70 -44.06
C ARG A 50 24.38 -42.82 -43.07
N TYR A 51 23.15 -42.46 -43.41
CA TYR A 51 22.27 -41.74 -42.49
C TYR A 51 21.61 -42.71 -41.51
N VAL A 52 22.00 -42.66 -40.24
CA VAL A 52 21.41 -43.47 -39.15
C VAL A 52 20.49 -42.57 -38.31
N PRO A 53 19.15 -42.74 -38.39
CA PRO A 53 18.21 -41.90 -37.63
C PRO A 53 18.36 -42.04 -36.11
N GLU A 54 18.65 -43.26 -35.64
CA GLU A 54 18.76 -43.62 -34.22
C GLU A 54 19.86 -42.82 -33.50
N TYR A 55 20.96 -42.56 -34.19
CA TYR A 55 22.08 -41.77 -33.69
C TYR A 55 21.65 -40.36 -33.25
N TYR A 56 20.75 -39.72 -34.01
CA TYR A 56 20.27 -38.37 -33.68
C TYR A 56 19.18 -38.39 -32.61
N THR A 57 18.37 -39.45 -32.53
CA THR A 57 17.35 -39.58 -31.49
C THR A 57 17.94 -39.84 -30.12
N GLU A 58 19.04 -40.61 -30.04
CA GLU A 58 19.73 -40.91 -28.78
C GLU A 58 20.62 -39.75 -28.31
N ARG A 59 21.24 -39.02 -29.25
CA ARG A 59 22.13 -37.90 -28.92
C ARG A 59 21.40 -36.66 -28.37
N TYR A 60 20.09 -36.53 -28.61
CA TYR A 60 19.31 -35.35 -28.20
C TYR A 60 18.22 -35.69 -27.18
N ASN A 61 18.28 -35.03 -26.02
CA ASN A 61 17.24 -35.11 -25.00
C ASN A 61 15.85 -34.74 -25.56
N PRO A 62 14.75 -35.29 -25.02
CA PRO A 62 13.38 -35.01 -25.48
C PRO A 62 13.05 -33.50 -25.60
N ILE A 63 13.48 -32.70 -24.61
CA ILE A 63 13.32 -31.23 -24.62
C ILE A 63 14.03 -30.61 -25.83
N ARG A 64 15.24 -31.10 -26.13
CA ARG A 64 16.03 -30.62 -27.28
C ARG A 64 15.44 -31.01 -28.61
N ARG A 65 14.71 -32.12 -28.67
CA ARG A 65 13.94 -32.52 -29.85
C ARG A 65 12.71 -31.65 -30.03
N ALA A 66 11.99 -31.35 -28.94
CA ALA A 66 10.78 -30.52 -28.97
C ALA A 66 11.02 -29.10 -29.51
N TYR A 67 12.00 -28.36 -28.97
CA TYR A 67 12.25 -26.99 -29.44
C TYR A 67 12.90 -26.92 -30.84
N LYS A 68 13.53 -28.00 -31.29
CA LYS A 68 14.18 -28.08 -32.61
C LYS A 68 13.19 -28.44 -33.72
N MET A 69 12.15 -29.22 -33.40
CA MET A 69 11.13 -29.71 -34.33
C MET A 69 10.51 -28.63 -35.26
N PRO A 70 10.06 -27.46 -34.78
CA PRO A 70 9.45 -26.45 -35.66
C PRO A 70 10.46 -25.87 -36.68
N LEU A 71 11.70 -25.62 -36.25
CA LEU A 71 12.75 -25.13 -37.14
C LEU A 71 13.18 -26.23 -38.12
N ASP A 72 13.25 -27.49 -37.69
CA ASP A 72 13.53 -28.60 -38.59
C ASP A 72 12.43 -28.75 -39.65
N MET A 73 11.15 -28.57 -39.29
CA MET A 73 10.02 -28.61 -40.24
C MET A 73 10.09 -27.47 -41.27
N ALA A 74 10.51 -26.27 -40.86
CA ALA A 74 10.64 -25.12 -41.76
C ALA A 74 11.87 -25.20 -42.69
N PHE A 75 13.01 -25.68 -42.18
CA PHE A 75 14.27 -25.68 -42.94
C PHE A 75 14.53 -26.96 -43.73
N LYS A 76 13.87 -28.09 -43.42
CA LYS A 76 13.96 -29.34 -44.19
C LYS A 76 13.54 -29.19 -45.67
N PRO A 77 12.44 -28.49 -46.04
CA PRO A 77 12.10 -28.27 -47.45
C PRO A 77 13.04 -27.28 -48.16
N LEU A 78 13.77 -26.44 -47.42
CA LEU A 78 14.71 -25.45 -47.96
C LEU A 78 16.12 -26.04 -48.21
N ALA A 79 16.42 -27.20 -47.62
CA ALA A 79 17.70 -27.89 -47.73
C ALA A 79 18.19 -28.18 -49.17
N PRO A 80 17.35 -28.66 -50.12
CA PRO A 80 17.81 -28.94 -51.48
C PRO A 80 18.17 -27.67 -52.28
N VAL A 81 17.60 -26.52 -51.92
CA VAL A 81 17.81 -25.25 -52.64
C VAL A 81 19.04 -24.50 -52.11
N LEU A 82 19.23 -24.47 -50.77
CA LEU A 82 20.33 -23.75 -50.14
C LEU A 82 21.59 -24.60 -49.91
N GLY A 83 21.48 -25.92 -50.00
CA GLY A 83 22.54 -26.86 -49.62
C GLY A 83 22.51 -27.20 -48.12
N ALA A 84 22.97 -28.41 -47.80
CA ALA A 84 22.86 -28.99 -46.45
C ALA A 84 23.64 -28.20 -45.38
N GLU A 85 24.87 -27.77 -45.70
CA GLU A 85 25.72 -27.04 -44.76
C GLU A 85 25.17 -25.65 -44.45
N ARG A 86 24.77 -24.90 -45.48
CA ARG A 86 24.23 -23.54 -45.32
C ARG A 86 22.91 -23.55 -44.56
N THR A 87 22.03 -24.49 -44.89
CA THR A 87 20.75 -24.69 -44.18
C THR A 87 20.97 -24.99 -42.70
N ALA A 88 21.98 -25.82 -42.36
CA ALA A 88 22.30 -26.13 -40.97
C ALA A 88 22.82 -24.93 -40.19
N VAL A 89 23.67 -24.11 -40.80
CA VAL A 89 24.22 -22.88 -40.21
C VAL A 89 23.11 -21.85 -39.98
N ILE A 90 22.30 -21.57 -41.00
CA ILE A 90 21.20 -20.60 -40.91
C ILE A 90 20.21 -21.03 -39.82
N ARG A 91 19.81 -22.30 -39.78
CA ARG A 91 18.93 -22.86 -38.74
C ARG A 91 19.50 -22.69 -37.33
N TRP A 92 20.82 -22.84 -37.16
CA TRP A 92 21.48 -22.68 -35.86
C TRP A 92 21.42 -21.23 -35.38
N PHE A 93 21.75 -20.29 -36.26
CA PHE A 93 21.69 -18.86 -35.94
C PHE A 93 20.25 -18.40 -35.69
N THR A 94 19.31 -18.74 -36.56
CA THR A 94 17.89 -18.34 -36.40
C THR A 94 17.29 -18.86 -35.11
N GLY A 95 17.55 -20.12 -34.75
CA GLY A 95 17.11 -20.67 -33.46
C GLY A 95 17.72 -19.95 -32.26
N LYS A 96 19.01 -19.58 -32.34
CA LYS A 96 19.68 -18.86 -31.24
C LYS A 96 19.14 -17.43 -31.09
N PHE A 97 18.92 -16.71 -32.19
CA PHE A 97 18.33 -15.38 -32.16
C PHE A 97 16.89 -15.39 -31.64
N LEU A 98 16.07 -16.38 -32.04
CA LEU A 98 14.69 -16.51 -31.57
C LEU A 98 14.65 -16.78 -30.06
N MET A 99 15.50 -17.68 -29.55
CA MET A 99 15.61 -17.97 -28.12
C MET A 99 16.09 -16.74 -27.32
N ILE A 100 17.06 -15.98 -27.84
CA ILE A 100 17.53 -14.75 -27.20
C ILE A 100 16.42 -13.69 -27.19
N GLY A 101 15.72 -13.50 -28.31
CA GLY A 101 14.60 -12.57 -28.40
C GLY A 101 13.45 -12.92 -27.45
N PHE A 102 13.10 -14.21 -27.36
CA PHE A 102 12.11 -14.70 -26.41
C PHE A 102 12.56 -14.48 -24.96
N ALA A 103 13.82 -14.77 -24.63
CA ALA A 103 14.35 -14.53 -23.30
C ALA A 103 14.30 -13.05 -22.92
N ILE A 104 14.74 -12.15 -23.82
CA ILE A 104 14.67 -10.70 -23.60
C ILE A 104 13.22 -10.25 -23.40
N TYR A 105 12.30 -10.72 -24.24
CA TYR A 105 10.88 -10.39 -24.12
C TYR A 105 10.28 -10.91 -22.80
N ALA A 106 10.55 -12.16 -22.43
CA ALA A 106 10.07 -12.76 -21.20
C ALA A 106 10.64 -12.05 -19.96
N THR A 107 11.93 -11.68 -19.98
CA THR A 107 12.57 -10.92 -18.90
C THR A 107 11.97 -9.52 -18.80
N ALA A 108 11.78 -8.82 -19.92
CA ALA A 108 11.14 -7.50 -19.93
C ALA A 108 9.68 -7.56 -19.44
N TYR A 109 8.93 -8.56 -19.88
CA TYR A 109 7.56 -8.81 -19.40
C TYR A 109 7.55 -9.10 -17.90
N TYR A 110 8.45 -9.98 -17.43
CA TYR A 110 8.56 -10.33 -16.02
C TYR A 110 8.83 -9.09 -15.16
N PHE A 111 9.81 -8.26 -15.53
CA PHE A 111 10.09 -7.03 -14.79
C PHE A 111 8.96 -6.00 -14.88
N LYS A 112 8.29 -5.86 -16.03
CA LYS A 112 7.19 -4.91 -16.19
C LYS A 112 5.95 -5.28 -15.38
N TYR A 113 5.63 -6.56 -15.24
CA TYR A 113 4.39 -7.02 -14.60
C TYR A 113 4.58 -7.63 -13.21
N ASN A 114 5.81 -7.99 -12.81
CA ASN A 114 6.14 -8.40 -11.43
C ASN A 114 6.91 -7.32 -10.66
N ALA A 115 7.19 -6.16 -11.25
CA ALA A 115 7.42 -4.98 -10.44
C ALA A 115 6.10 -4.71 -9.74
N HIS A 116 6.04 -5.05 -8.45
CA HIS A 116 5.01 -4.61 -7.52
C HIS A 116 5.10 -3.09 -7.43
N GLU A 117 4.53 -2.44 -8.43
CA GLU A 117 4.62 -1.02 -8.65
C GLU A 117 3.77 -0.35 -7.55
N ASP A 118 4.43 0.42 -6.68
CA ASP A 118 3.86 1.20 -5.56
C ASP A 118 3.10 2.41 -6.10
N PHE A 119 2.20 2.16 -7.04
CA PHE A 119 1.43 3.18 -7.74
C PHE A 119 -0.05 2.95 -7.47
N ARG A 120 -0.70 3.97 -6.92
CA ARG A 120 -2.15 4.04 -6.76
C ARG A 120 -2.78 4.73 -7.97
N CYS A 121 -4.10 4.62 -8.11
CA CYS A 121 -4.87 5.28 -9.15
C CYS A 121 -4.59 6.81 -9.21
N ASP A 122 -4.37 7.41 -8.05
CA ASP A 122 -4.12 8.85 -7.89
C ASP A 122 -2.63 9.24 -8.04
N GLY A 123 -1.72 8.29 -8.26
CA GLY A 123 -0.27 8.52 -8.33
C GLY A 123 0.44 8.71 -6.98
N ARG A 124 -0.24 8.48 -5.85
CA ARG A 124 0.33 8.48 -4.50
C ARG A 124 1.06 7.18 -4.19
N THR A 125 2.00 7.22 -3.23
CA THR A 125 2.55 6.00 -2.64
C THR A 125 1.55 5.36 -1.67
N ARG A 126 1.77 4.10 -1.29
CA ARG A 126 0.91 3.36 -0.35
C ARG A 126 0.74 4.00 1.04
N LEU A 127 1.71 4.82 1.49
CA LEU A 127 1.74 5.36 2.85
C LEU A 127 1.37 6.85 2.93
N ASP A 128 0.98 7.46 1.80
CA ASP A 128 0.66 8.88 1.72
C ASP A 128 -0.84 9.17 1.82
N TYR A 129 -1.18 10.15 2.64
CA TYR A 129 -2.53 10.70 2.76
C TYR A 129 -2.89 11.64 1.62
N ARG A 130 -4.20 11.81 1.39
CA ARG A 130 -4.74 12.93 0.62
C ARG A 130 -4.50 14.26 1.35
N PRO A 131 -4.44 15.39 0.62
CA PRO A 131 -4.45 16.70 1.25
C PRO A 131 -5.71 16.85 2.11
N MET A 132 -5.52 17.41 3.30
CA MET A 132 -6.58 17.64 4.28
C MET A 132 -6.70 19.13 4.57
N GLU A 133 -7.93 19.61 4.65
CA GLU A 133 -8.26 20.97 5.04
C GLU A 133 -9.04 20.89 6.35
N VAL A 134 -8.53 21.55 7.39
CA VAL A 134 -9.16 21.63 8.72
C VAL A 134 -9.62 23.05 8.93
N GLU A 135 -10.87 23.21 9.35
CA GLU A 135 -11.45 24.49 9.75
C GLU A 135 -12.07 24.32 11.13
N THR A 136 -11.74 25.20 12.07
CA THR A 136 -12.38 25.22 13.39
C THR A 136 -13.40 26.36 13.49
N ASP A 137 -14.31 26.27 14.46
CA ASP A 137 -15.31 27.31 14.76
C ASP A 137 -16.31 27.59 13.60
N VAL A 138 -16.72 26.52 12.91
CA VAL A 138 -17.66 26.58 11.77
C VAL A 138 -19.12 26.80 12.22
N VAL A 139 -19.51 26.21 13.35
CA VAL A 139 -20.87 26.28 13.90
C VAL A 139 -20.87 27.12 15.17
N SER A 140 -21.53 28.27 15.11
CA SER A 140 -21.56 29.26 16.21
C SER A 140 -22.39 28.86 17.43
N HIS A 141 -23.40 28.00 17.25
CA HIS A 141 -24.26 27.54 18.35
C HIS A 141 -23.66 26.39 19.16
N ALA A 142 -22.57 25.78 18.71
CA ALA A 142 -21.90 24.69 19.41
C ALA A 142 -20.81 25.26 20.34
N SER A 143 -20.57 24.63 21.49
CA SER A 143 -19.50 25.01 22.42
C SER A 143 -18.11 24.81 21.81
N GLY A 144 -18.00 23.91 20.82
CA GLY A 144 -16.86 23.77 19.93
C GLY A 144 -17.31 23.13 18.62
N SER A 145 -16.65 23.47 17.52
CA SER A 145 -16.95 22.87 16.23
C SER A 145 -15.71 22.79 15.36
N ALA A 146 -15.69 21.82 14.45
CA ALA A 146 -14.69 21.71 13.40
C ALA A 146 -15.27 21.04 12.17
N ARG A 147 -14.71 21.37 11.01
CA ARG A 147 -14.94 20.70 9.74
C ARG A 147 -13.61 20.18 9.22
N LEU A 148 -13.62 18.96 8.72
CA LEU A 148 -12.48 18.36 8.06
C LEU A 148 -12.89 17.92 6.66
N ARG A 149 -12.14 18.38 5.68
CA ARG A 149 -12.23 17.91 4.31
C ARG A 149 -10.96 17.14 3.94
N LEU A 150 -11.10 15.84 3.78
CA LEU A 150 -10.06 14.93 3.27
C LEU A 150 -10.39 14.61 1.81
N ALA A 151 -9.99 15.49 0.90
CA ALA A 151 -10.36 15.48 -0.53
C ALA A 151 -11.89 15.38 -0.77
N ASN A 152 -12.40 14.15 -0.97
CA ASN A 152 -13.80 13.82 -1.25
C ASN A 152 -14.53 13.25 -0.02
N THR A 153 -13.93 13.36 1.17
CA THR A 153 -14.58 13.02 2.44
C THR A 153 -14.73 14.30 3.23
N ASP A 154 -15.95 14.71 3.53
CA ASP A 154 -16.27 15.95 4.23
C ASP A 154 -17.08 15.64 5.48
N ILE A 155 -16.60 16.10 6.63
CA ILE A 155 -17.14 15.77 7.95
C ILE A 155 -17.26 17.06 8.75
N LEU A 156 -18.43 17.25 9.35
CA LEU A 156 -18.71 18.32 10.27
C LEU A 156 -18.89 17.75 11.68
N VAL A 157 -18.22 18.32 12.67
CA VAL A 157 -18.34 17.91 14.07
C VAL A 157 -18.75 19.12 14.91
N GLY A 158 -19.79 18.92 15.73
CA GLY A 158 -20.23 19.87 16.74
C GLY A 158 -20.13 19.25 18.12
N VAL A 159 -19.66 20.02 19.09
CA VAL A 159 -19.57 19.63 20.50
C VAL A 159 -20.50 20.51 21.31
N LYS A 160 -21.42 19.89 22.05
CA LYS A 160 -22.30 20.55 23.01
C LYS A 160 -21.97 20.10 24.42
N THR A 161 -22.08 21.04 25.35
CA THR A 161 -21.79 20.83 26.78
C THR A 161 -23.07 20.91 27.58
N GLU A 162 -23.40 19.87 28.32
CA GLU A 162 -24.53 19.84 29.27
C GLU A 162 -24.06 19.44 30.67
N ILE A 163 -24.85 19.77 31.69
CA ILE A 163 -24.59 19.34 33.06
C ILE A 163 -25.42 18.09 33.34
N ASP A 164 -24.75 17.02 33.75
CA ASP A 164 -25.36 15.72 34.06
C ASP A 164 -24.82 15.17 35.39
N THR A 165 -25.46 14.13 35.89
CA THR A 165 -25.01 13.35 37.05
C THR A 165 -23.93 12.35 36.64
N PRO A 166 -22.77 12.28 37.31
CA PRO A 166 -21.70 11.33 36.96
C PRO A 166 -22.12 9.88 37.21
N TYR A 167 -21.39 8.93 36.63
CA TYR A 167 -21.63 7.51 36.91
C TYR A 167 -21.33 7.18 38.39
N PRO A 168 -22.15 6.33 39.05
CA PRO A 168 -21.90 5.94 40.44
C PRO A 168 -20.54 5.28 40.66
N GLU A 169 -20.05 4.55 39.65
CA GLU A 169 -18.74 3.86 39.68
C GLU A 169 -17.56 4.83 39.57
N ARG A 170 -17.74 5.97 38.87
CA ARG A 170 -16.70 6.98 38.62
C ARG A 170 -17.23 8.39 38.94
N PRO A 171 -17.40 8.72 40.23
CA PRO A 171 -18.04 9.97 40.65
C PRO A 171 -17.19 11.23 40.42
N ARG A 172 -15.91 11.08 40.08
CA ARG A 172 -14.95 12.19 39.88
C ARG A 172 -14.65 12.47 38.41
N GLU A 173 -15.35 11.81 37.49
CA GLU A 173 -15.15 11.93 36.06
C GLU A 173 -16.41 12.50 35.41
N GLY A 174 -16.23 13.30 34.36
CA GLY A 174 -17.30 13.69 33.45
C GLY A 174 -17.68 12.59 32.47
N LYS A 175 -18.54 12.93 31.52
CA LYS A 175 -19.01 12.03 30.47
C LYS A 175 -18.71 12.58 29.08
N ILE A 176 -18.43 11.70 28.14
CA ILE A 176 -18.34 12.00 26.72
C ILE A 176 -19.15 10.96 25.95
N GLU A 177 -20.03 11.43 25.07
CA GLU A 177 -20.86 10.59 24.21
C GLU A 177 -20.68 11.02 22.75
N PHE A 178 -20.47 10.03 21.89
CA PHE A 178 -20.29 10.23 20.46
C PHE A 178 -21.55 9.80 19.72
N PHE A 179 -22.11 10.70 18.92
CA PHE A 179 -23.20 10.40 18.02
C PHE A 179 -22.72 10.62 16.57
N VAL A 180 -23.00 9.67 15.69
CA VAL A 180 -22.59 9.72 14.28
C VAL A 180 -23.84 9.67 13.43
N ASP A 181 -24.10 10.73 12.69
CA ASP A 181 -25.17 10.84 11.70
C ASP A 181 -24.58 10.74 10.29
N CYS A 182 -25.03 9.73 9.57
CA CYS A 182 -24.64 9.48 8.18
C CYS A 182 -25.67 10.16 7.27
N SER A 183 -25.33 11.35 6.76
CA SER A 183 -26.26 12.08 5.89
C SER A 183 -26.53 11.32 4.59
N ALA A 184 -27.79 11.36 4.13
CA ALA A 184 -28.17 10.88 2.81
C ALA A 184 -27.43 11.60 1.66
N ASN A 185 -26.91 12.82 1.92
CA ASN A 185 -26.09 13.56 0.97
C ASN A 185 -24.73 12.89 0.70
N ALA A 186 -24.18 12.15 1.67
CA ALA A 186 -22.84 11.59 1.55
C ALA A 186 -22.80 10.42 0.56
N THR A 187 -23.80 9.55 0.62
CA THR A 187 -23.98 8.45 -0.33
C THR A 187 -25.45 8.02 -0.31
N PRO A 188 -26.08 7.72 -1.47
CA PRO A 188 -27.46 7.24 -1.52
C PRO A 188 -27.73 5.97 -0.67
N ALA A 189 -26.68 5.19 -0.39
CA ALA A 189 -26.77 4.01 0.46
C ALA A 189 -27.12 4.34 1.93
N PHE A 190 -26.94 5.59 2.37
CA PHE A 190 -27.30 6.03 3.72
C PHE A 190 -28.75 6.48 3.86
N GLU A 191 -29.53 6.47 2.77
CA GLU A 191 -30.96 6.80 2.84
C GLU A 191 -31.72 5.88 3.81
N GLY A 192 -32.62 6.47 4.60
CA GLY A 192 -33.42 5.74 5.58
C GLY A 192 -32.59 5.26 6.77
N ARG A 193 -32.32 3.94 6.83
CA ARG A 193 -31.55 3.31 7.93
C ARG A 193 -30.22 2.71 7.48
N GLY A 194 -29.81 2.93 6.23
CA GLY A 194 -28.62 2.29 5.66
C GLY A 194 -27.30 2.69 6.33
N GLY A 195 -27.25 3.88 6.95
CA GLY A 195 -26.04 4.38 7.64
C GLY A 195 -25.95 4.08 9.14
N GLU A 196 -26.98 3.47 9.75
CA GLU A 196 -27.07 3.31 11.22
C GLU A 196 -26.02 2.33 11.75
N GLU A 197 -25.76 1.23 11.03
CA GLU A 197 -24.75 0.23 11.40
C GLU A 197 -23.34 0.84 11.39
N LEU A 198 -22.99 1.54 10.31
CA LEU A 198 -21.70 2.21 10.18
C LEU A 198 -21.53 3.33 11.22
N GLY A 199 -22.56 4.14 11.45
CA GLY A 199 -22.53 5.18 12.47
C GLY A 199 -22.32 4.61 13.87
N THR A 200 -22.97 3.49 14.17
CA THR A 200 -22.81 2.76 15.45
C THR A 200 -21.43 2.13 15.58
N GLU A 201 -20.84 1.62 14.49
CA GLU A 201 -19.47 1.09 14.49
C GLU A 201 -18.44 2.18 14.78
N ILE A 202 -18.57 3.34 14.14
CA ILE A 202 -17.67 4.50 14.35
C ILE A 202 -17.82 5.03 15.77
N SER A 203 -19.05 5.18 16.28
CA SER A 203 -19.30 5.68 17.63
C SER A 203 -18.71 4.76 18.70
N ASN A 204 -18.87 3.43 18.56
CA ASN A 204 -18.28 2.45 19.46
C ASN A 204 -16.75 2.44 19.40
N SER A 205 -16.18 2.60 18.19
CA SER A 205 -14.73 2.67 17.98
C SER A 205 -14.13 3.91 18.67
N LEU A 206 -14.79 5.06 18.56
CA LEU A 206 -14.39 6.28 19.26
C LEU A 206 -14.57 6.14 20.77
N ALA A 207 -15.72 5.68 21.24
CA ALA A 207 -15.99 5.49 22.67
C ALA A 207 -14.92 4.61 23.34
N THR A 208 -14.56 3.49 22.69
CA THR A 208 -13.49 2.60 23.18
C THR A 208 -12.12 3.28 23.17
N SER A 209 -11.83 4.11 22.17
CA SER A 209 -10.55 4.82 22.04
C SER A 209 -10.37 5.92 23.10
N TYR A 210 -11.46 6.58 23.49
CA TYR A 210 -11.50 7.64 24.51
C TYR A 210 -11.76 7.13 25.94
N GLN A 211 -11.99 5.83 26.14
CA GLN A 211 -12.27 5.26 27.46
C GLN A 211 -11.07 5.27 28.41
N SER A 212 -9.84 5.28 27.87
CA SER A 212 -8.62 5.25 28.68
C SER A 212 -8.34 6.63 29.30
N SER A 213 -8.15 6.67 30.62
CA SER A 213 -7.83 7.92 31.34
C SER A 213 -6.51 8.57 30.91
N GLN A 214 -5.63 7.83 30.23
CA GLN A 214 -4.37 8.36 29.71
C GLN A 214 -4.55 9.18 28.42
N THR A 215 -5.69 9.04 27.74
CA THR A 215 -5.94 9.67 26.45
C THR A 215 -6.71 10.97 26.60
N PHE A 216 -7.66 11.01 27.53
CA PHE A 216 -8.49 12.18 27.77
C PHE A 216 -8.81 12.30 29.25
N ASP A 217 -8.46 13.44 29.85
CA ASP A 217 -8.67 13.67 31.27
C ASP A 217 -10.12 14.09 31.55
N LEU A 218 -10.96 13.11 31.86
CA LEU A 218 -12.36 13.32 32.24
C LEU A 218 -12.50 13.95 33.63
N THR A 219 -11.44 14.02 34.44
CA THR A 219 -11.53 14.62 35.78
C THR A 219 -11.67 16.14 35.72
N ALA A 220 -11.13 16.77 34.66
CA ALA A 220 -11.31 18.20 34.38
C ALA A 220 -12.77 18.60 34.17
N LEU A 221 -13.63 17.64 33.81
CA LEU A 221 -15.06 17.83 33.57
C LEU A 221 -15.90 17.68 34.86
N CYS A 222 -15.32 17.32 36.00
CA CYS A 222 -16.06 17.17 37.25
C CYS A 222 -16.29 18.53 37.93
N ILE A 223 -17.55 18.89 38.18
CA ILE A 223 -17.91 20.11 38.92
C ILE A 223 -18.00 19.79 40.42
N LEU A 224 -18.86 18.83 40.77
CA LEU A 224 -19.08 18.35 42.13
C LEU A 224 -19.06 16.82 42.15
N PRO A 225 -18.08 16.21 42.84
CA PRO A 225 -17.94 14.76 42.87
C PRO A 225 -19.22 14.05 43.31
N GLY A 226 -19.72 13.15 42.47
CA GLY A 226 -20.90 12.33 42.74
C GLY A 226 -22.25 13.06 42.64
N ARG A 227 -22.28 14.35 42.29
CA ARG A 227 -23.52 15.12 42.09
C ARG A 227 -23.66 15.64 40.68
N GLN A 228 -22.69 16.42 40.21
CA GLN A 228 -22.78 17.14 38.93
C GLN A 228 -21.43 17.12 38.21
N CYS A 229 -21.46 16.78 36.93
CA CYS A 229 -20.32 16.81 36.03
C CYS A 229 -20.74 17.33 34.67
N TRP A 230 -19.76 17.80 33.89
CA TRP A 230 -19.97 18.10 32.48
C TRP A 230 -20.12 16.81 31.67
N LYS A 231 -21.10 16.83 30.76
CA LYS A 231 -21.31 15.85 29.72
C LYS A 231 -21.09 16.50 28.36
N LEU A 232 -20.14 15.97 27.60
CA LEU A 232 -19.84 16.40 26.24
C LEU A 232 -20.59 15.52 25.25
N TYR A 233 -21.49 16.11 24.48
CA TYR A 233 -22.11 15.48 23.31
C TYR A 233 -21.33 15.86 22.07
N VAL A 234 -20.73 14.88 21.41
CA VAL A 234 -19.99 15.07 20.17
C VAL A 234 -20.87 14.54 19.04
N ASP A 235 -21.50 15.46 18.33
CA ASP A 235 -22.36 15.20 17.18
C ASP A 235 -21.48 15.24 15.91
N ILE A 236 -21.31 14.11 15.25
CA ILE A 236 -20.52 13.94 14.01
C ILE A 236 -21.51 13.78 12.85
N LEU A 237 -21.43 14.67 11.87
CA LEU A 237 -22.24 14.63 10.66
C LEU A 237 -21.33 14.36 9.44
N ILE A 238 -21.55 13.23 8.77
CA ILE A 238 -20.83 12.88 7.55
C ILE A 238 -21.57 13.48 6.36
N LEU A 239 -20.90 14.36 5.61
CA LEU A 239 -21.48 15.09 4.47
C LEU A 239 -21.10 14.46 3.13
N GLU A 240 -19.88 13.93 3.00
CA GLU A 240 -19.38 13.25 1.80
C GLU A 240 -18.55 12.02 2.20
N CYS A 241 -18.70 10.91 1.47
CA CYS A 241 -17.99 9.66 1.74
C CYS A 241 -17.06 9.29 0.57
N GLY A 242 -15.77 9.59 0.72
CA GLY A 242 -14.72 9.31 -0.26
C GLY A 242 -13.72 8.25 0.19
N GLY A 243 -14.08 7.41 1.16
CA GLY A 243 -13.20 6.45 1.83
C GLY A 243 -12.43 7.06 3.02
N ASN A 244 -11.87 6.18 3.86
CA ASN A 244 -11.13 6.49 5.08
C ASN A 244 -11.91 7.30 6.13
N LEU A 245 -13.16 6.89 6.41
CA LEU A 245 -14.04 7.60 7.33
C LEU A 245 -13.52 7.64 8.77
N PHE A 246 -13.01 6.53 9.31
CA PHE A 246 -12.59 6.45 10.72
C PHE A 246 -11.52 7.50 11.08
N ASP A 247 -10.54 7.67 10.19
CA ASP A 247 -9.44 8.60 10.41
C ASP A 247 -9.94 10.04 10.34
N ALA A 248 -10.65 10.37 9.26
CA ALA A 248 -11.21 11.69 9.04
C ALA A 248 -12.14 12.10 10.20
N VAL A 249 -13.00 11.20 10.68
CA VAL A 249 -13.84 11.45 11.86
C VAL A 249 -12.96 11.71 13.10
N SER A 250 -11.93 10.91 13.33
CA SER A 250 -11.08 11.06 14.52
C SER A 250 -10.31 12.38 14.55
N LEU A 251 -9.81 12.82 13.39
CA LEU A 251 -9.12 14.10 13.23
C LEU A 251 -10.09 15.27 13.44
N ALA A 252 -11.30 15.18 12.88
CA ALA A 252 -12.33 16.20 13.06
C ALA A 252 -12.80 16.31 14.52
N VAL A 253 -13.01 15.18 15.20
CA VAL A 253 -13.35 15.14 16.63
C VAL A 253 -12.25 15.77 17.48
N LYS A 254 -10.98 15.42 17.20
CA LYS A 254 -9.85 16.00 17.92
C LYS A 254 -9.73 17.52 17.71
N ALA A 255 -9.94 18.00 16.49
CA ALA A 255 -9.97 19.42 16.17
C ALA A 255 -11.13 20.14 16.87
N ALA A 256 -12.32 19.54 16.87
CA ALA A 256 -13.50 20.11 17.52
C ALA A 256 -13.30 20.22 19.03
N LEU A 257 -12.81 19.14 19.68
CA LEU A 257 -12.51 19.12 21.11
C LEU A 257 -11.45 20.17 21.50
N HIS A 258 -10.45 20.41 20.65
CA HIS A 258 -9.42 21.42 20.89
C HIS A 258 -9.99 22.84 20.94
N ASN A 259 -11.04 23.13 20.17
CA ASN A 259 -11.70 24.43 20.15
C ASN A 259 -12.86 24.55 21.16
N VAL A 260 -13.18 23.51 21.93
CA VAL A 260 -14.27 23.57 22.92
C VAL A 260 -14.00 24.65 23.96
N ARG A 261 -15.02 25.49 24.19
CA ARG A 261 -15.06 26.51 25.24
C ARG A 261 -16.10 26.09 26.27
N ILE A 262 -15.64 25.71 27.47
CA ILE A 262 -16.54 25.34 28.57
C ILE A 262 -16.65 26.53 29.53
N PRO A 263 -17.87 27.00 29.84
CA PRO A 263 -18.04 28.10 30.78
C PRO A 263 -17.64 27.67 32.19
N LYS A 264 -17.03 28.57 32.96
CA LYS A 264 -16.74 28.29 34.37
C LYS A 264 -18.03 28.32 35.19
N VAL A 265 -18.17 27.32 36.04
CA VAL A 265 -19.30 27.21 36.97
C VAL A 265 -18.77 27.31 38.40
N LYS A 266 -19.41 28.17 39.19
CA LYS A 266 -19.18 28.27 40.63
C LYS A 266 -20.30 27.55 41.36
N ALA A 267 -19.94 26.58 42.19
CA ALA A 267 -20.88 25.93 43.09
C ALA A 267 -21.10 26.83 44.31
N ALA A 268 -22.29 27.40 44.46
CA ALA A 268 -22.70 28.13 45.65
C ALA A 268 -23.53 27.19 46.55
N SER A 269 -23.02 26.91 47.74
CA SER A 269 -23.76 26.17 48.75
C SER A 269 -24.84 27.07 49.35
N LEU A 270 -26.12 26.75 49.13
CA LEU A 270 -27.21 27.37 49.90
C LEU A 270 -27.42 26.62 51.23
N ASP A 271 -27.86 27.36 52.24
CA ASP A 271 -28.30 26.80 53.52
C ASP A 271 -29.42 25.79 53.28
N GLY A 272 -29.15 24.50 53.54
CA GLY A 272 -30.07 23.39 53.26
C GLY A 272 -29.48 22.22 52.47
N GLY A 273 -28.22 22.31 52.00
CA GLY A 273 -27.51 21.19 51.38
C GLY A 273 -27.80 20.99 49.88
N THR A 274 -28.67 21.82 49.31
CA THR A 274 -28.86 22.03 47.87
C THR A 274 -27.76 22.94 47.34
N VAL A 275 -27.08 22.52 46.28
CA VAL A 275 -26.03 23.31 45.64
C VAL A 275 -26.64 24.00 44.42
N ASP A 276 -26.49 25.32 44.36
CA ASP A 276 -26.89 26.10 43.20
C ASP A 276 -25.66 26.36 42.33
N LEU A 277 -25.82 26.25 41.01
CA LEU A 277 -24.75 26.41 40.05
C LEU A 277 -24.85 27.80 39.42
N GLN A 278 -23.91 28.67 39.77
CA GLN A 278 -23.80 29.98 39.15
C GLN A 278 -22.83 29.91 37.97
N LEU A 279 -23.38 30.07 36.77
CA LEU A 279 -22.62 30.29 35.55
C LEU A 279 -22.03 31.71 35.57
N SER A 280 -20.84 31.88 34.99
CA SER A 280 -20.30 33.21 34.74
C SER A 280 -21.14 33.94 33.69
N ASP A 281 -21.55 35.17 33.98
CA ASP A 281 -22.25 36.04 32.99
C ASP A 281 -21.31 36.53 31.88
N ASP A 282 -20.00 36.38 32.04
CA ASP A 282 -19.00 36.73 31.03
C ASP A 282 -18.85 35.58 30.01
N PRO A 283 -19.21 35.79 28.73
CA PRO A 283 -19.03 34.79 27.68
C PRO A 283 -17.55 34.43 27.43
N PHE A 284 -16.62 35.29 27.83
CA PHE A 284 -15.18 35.06 27.66
C PHE A 284 -14.55 34.30 28.83
N ASP A 285 -15.25 34.11 29.95
CA ASP A 285 -14.77 33.33 31.09
C ASP A 285 -14.96 31.82 30.87
N CYS A 286 -14.40 31.33 29.77
CA CYS A 286 -14.37 29.92 29.41
C CYS A 286 -12.97 29.33 29.66
N TYR A 287 -12.92 28.04 29.93
CA TYR A 287 -11.68 27.28 29.88
C TYR A 287 -11.69 26.29 28.72
N HIS A 288 -10.50 25.96 28.24
CA HIS A 288 -10.28 24.99 27.17
C HIS A 288 -9.83 23.65 27.75
N LEU A 289 -10.15 22.58 27.03
CA LEU A 289 -9.70 21.23 27.37
C LEU A 289 -8.29 20.97 26.84
N ASP A 290 -7.51 20.18 27.58
CA ASP A 290 -6.24 19.66 27.06
C ASP A 290 -6.50 18.40 26.22
N VAL A 291 -6.27 18.53 24.92
CA VAL A 291 -6.53 17.49 23.91
C VAL A 291 -5.22 16.90 23.36
N SER A 292 -4.08 17.18 24.01
CA SER A 292 -2.76 16.70 23.57
C SER A 292 -2.69 15.16 23.49
N ALA A 293 -3.26 14.48 24.49
CA ALA A 293 -3.25 13.03 24.57
C ALA A 293 -4.38 12.34 23.80
N ALA A 294 -5.30 13.09 23.20
CA ALA A 294 -6.43 12.51 22.47
C ALA A 294 -5.93 11.68 21.28
N PRO A 295 -6.52 10.49 21.04
CA PRO A 295 -6.04 9.59 20.00
C PRO A 295 -6.53 10.01 18.62
N CYS A 296 -5.70 9.78 17.59
CA CYS A 296 -6.11 9.78 16.19
C CYS A 296 -6.21 8.33 15.70
N LEU A 297 -7.26 8.03 14.95
CA LEU A 297 -7.45 6.74 14.32
C LEU A 297 -6.66 6.69 13.01
N VAL A 298 -5.96 5.60 12.74
CA VAL A 298 -5.26 5.36 11.47
C VAL A 298 -5.77 4.06 10.89
N THR A 299 -6.32 4.13 9.68
CA THR A 299 -6.83 2.96 8.96
C THR A 299 -5.76 2.42 8.01
N LEU A 300 -5.45 1.14 8.13
CA LEU A 300 -4.57 0.40 7.22
C LEU A 300 -5.36 -0.72 6.55
N CYS A 301 -5.51 -0.65 5.24
CA CYS A 301 -6.17 -1.66 4.42
C CYS A 301 -5.16 -2.63 3.84
N LYS A 302 -5.46 -3.93 3.89
CA LYS A 302 -4.67 -4.96 3.20
C LYS A 302 -5.24 -5.19 1.82
N ILE A 303 -4.43 -4.92 0.80
CA ILE A 303 -4.72 -5.18 -0.60
C ILE A 303 -3.62 -6.09 -1.13
N GLY A 304 -3.97 -7.35 -1.41
CA GLY A 304 -2.99 -8.39 -1.73
C GLY A 304 -1.98 -8.59 -0.60
N ASP A 305 -0.69 -8.46 -0.92
CA ASP A 305 0.43 -8.61 0.03
C ASP A 305 0.92 -7.28 0.63
N HIS A 306 0.26 -6.17 0.31
CA HIS A 306 0.67 -4.84 0.73
C HIS A 306 -0.39 -4.19 1.63
N CYS A 307 0.08 -3.27 2.48
CA CYS A 307 -0.79 -2.40 3.27
C CYS A 307 -0.84 -1.02 2.63
N VAL A 308 -2.02 -0.43 2.62
CA VAL A 308 -2.33 0.89 2.07
C VAL A 308 -2.99 1.71 3.16
N VAL A 309 -2.61 2.97 3.22
CA VAL A 309 -3.12 3.95 4.17
C VAL A 309 -3.98 4.96 3.43
N ASP A 310 -4.99 5.48 4.11
CA ASP A 310 -6.00 6.36 3.52
C ASP A 310 -6.59 5.75 2.24
N PRO A 311 -7.25 4.57 2.36
CA PRO A 311 -7.83 3.90 1.20
C PRO A 311 -8.93 4.77 0.57
N THR A 312 -8.98 4.81 -0.76
CA THR A 312 -10.15 5.36 -1.45
C THR A 312 -11.34 4.40 -1.31
N ALA A 313 -12.57 4.88 -1.54
CA ALA A 313 -13.75 4.02 -1.50
C ALA A 313 -13.62 2.77 -2.40
N GLU A 314 -12.96 2.90 -3.55
CA GLU A 314 -12.67 1.78 -4.46
C GLU A 314 -11.67 0.79 -3.84
N GLU A 315 -10.60 1.30 -3.23
CA GLU A 315 -9.58 0.50 -2.56
C GLU A 315 -10.14 -0.22 -1.32
N GLU A 316 -11.06 0.39 -0.57
CA GLU A 316 -11.77 -0.25 0.54
C GLU A 316 -12.56 -1.46 0.07
N MET A 317 -13.29 -1.33 -1.04
CA MET A 317 -14.06 -2.44 -1.63
C MET A 317 -13.18 -3.58 -2.17
N CYS A 318 -11.96 -3.26 -2.62
CA CYS A 318 -10.98 -4.26 -3.04
C CYS A 318 -10.21 -4.87 -1.86
N SER A 319 -10.27 -4.27 -0.68
CA SER A 319 -9.54 -4.75 0.50
C SER A 319 -10.22 -5.98 1.10
N ASN A 320 -9.42 -6.96 1.52
CA ASN A 320 -9.98 -8.14 2.19
C ASN A 320 -10.18 -7.89 3.69
N ALA A 321 -9.29 -7.13 4.30
CA ALA A 321 -9.31 -6.82 5.72
C ALA A 321 -8.59 -5.50 5.97
N SER A 322 -9.02 -4.81 7.02
CA SER A 322 -8.47 -3.53 7.44
C SER A 322 -8.24 -3.53 8.95
N VAL A 323 -7.29 -2.72 9.38
CA VAL A 323 -6.95 -2.51 10.78
C VAL A 323 -7.04 -1.03 11.07
N VAL A 324 -7.85 -0.66 12.05
CA VAL A 324 -7.96 0.70 12.56
C VAL A 324 -7.24 0.78 13.89
N MET A 325 -6.27 1.68 14.02
CA MET A 325 -5.48 1.86 15.23
C MET A 325 -5.69 3.24 15.82
N ALA A 326 -5.94 3.32 17.12
CA ALA A 326 -5.99 4.59 17.84
C ALA A 326 -4.62 4.91 18.45
N ILE A 327 -4.02 6.01 18.03
CA ILE A 327 -2.64 6.40 18.37
C ILE A 327 -2.62 7.79 19.00
N THR A 328 -1.98 7.90 20.15
CA THR A 328 -1.76 9.17 20.86
C THR A 328 -0.45 9.84 20.44
N GLU A 329 -0.30 11.13 20.76
CA GLU A 329 0.96 11.88 20.51
C GLU A 329 2.17 11.24 21.22
N LYS A 330 1.95 10.54 22.34
CA LYS A 330 2.98 9.87 23.14
C LYS A 330 3.35 8.47 22.62
N SER A 331 3.02 8.13 21.38
CA SER A 331 3.26 6.82 20.75
C SER A 331 2.57 5.64 21.44
N LEU A 332 1.56 5.92 22.27
CA LEU A 332 0.74 4.87 22.90
C LEU A 332 -0.40 4.51 21.97
N VAL A 333 -0.59 3.20 21.77
CA VAL A 333 -1.74 2.62 21.07
C VAL A 333 -2.82 2.31 22.10
N THR A 334 -4.01 2.86 21.91
CA THR A 334 -5.09 2.76 22.92
C THR A 334 -6.05 1.64 22.58
N SER A 335 -6.39 1.51 21.30
CA SER A 335 -7.27 0.48 20.77
C SER A 335 -6.81 0.07 19.37
N VAL A 336 -7.12 -1.17 19.01
CA VAL A 336 -6.90 -1.72 17.67
C VAL A 336 -8.15 -2.50 17.30
N PHE A 337 -8.76 -2.14 16.17
CA PHE A 337 -9.92 -2.79 15.62
C PHE A 337 -9.54 -3.44 14.31
N LYS A 338 -10.00 -4.68 14.11
CA LYS A 338 -9.91 -5.33 12.81
C LYS A 338 -11.29 -5.28 12.19
N THR A 339 -11.36 -4.70 11.00
CA THR A 339 -12.56 -4.61 10.19
C THR A 339 -12.40 -5.42 8.91
N GLY A 340 -13.52 -5.73 8.24
CA GLY A 340 -13.55 -6.61 7.06
C GLY A 340 -13.54 -8.11 7.38
N VAL A 341 -13.72 -8.93 6.35
CA VAL A 341 -13.95 -10.38 6.47
C VAL A 341 -12.67 -11.23 6.38
N GLY A 342 -11.57 -10.67 5.88
CA GLY A 342 -10.32 -11.40 5.64
C GLY A 342 -9.50 -11.69 6.90
N SER A 343 -8.36 -12.35 6.71
CA SER A 343 -7.42 -12.71 7.77
C SER A 343 -6.05 -12.04 7.59
N PHE A 344 -5.36 -11.86 8.71
CA PHE A 344 -4.00 -11.34 8.76
C PHE A 344 -3.02 -12.43 9.18
N HIS A 345 -1.89 -12.51 8.49
CA HIS A 345 -0.77 -13.27 9.00
C HIS A 345 -0.14 -12.50 10.18
N PRO A 346 0.25 -13.16 11.30
CA PRO A 346 0.74 -12.47 12.49
C PRO A 346 1.93 -11.53 12.24
N GLN A 347 2.88 -11.91 11.39
CA GLN A 347 4.03 -11.06 11.07
C GLN A 347 3.60 -9.80 10.31
N THR A 348 2.74 -9.97 9.29
CA THR A 348 2.18 -8.85 8.54
C THR A 348 1.39 -7.91 9.42
N LEU A 349 0.64 -8.43 10.40
CA LEU A 349 -0.08 -7.61 11.37
C LEU A 349 0.90 -6.75 12.20
N LEU A 350 2.00 -7.34 12.70
CA LEU A 350 3.00 -6.59 13.46
C LEU A 350 3.65 -5.48 12.63
N ASP A 351 3.89 -5.73 11.34
CA ASP A 351 4.47 -4.72 10.46
C ASP A 351 3.47 -3.60 10.14
N ILE A 352 2.19 -3.94 9.93
CA ILE A 352 1.10 -2.97 9.82
C ILE A 352 1.01 -2.09 11.06
N LEU A 353 1.10 -2.68 12.26
CA LEU A 353 1.03 -1.92 13.51
C LEU A 353 2.20 -0.93 13.66
N LYS A 354 3.42 -1.32 13.25
CA LYS A 354 4.58 -0.42 13.27
C LYS A 354 4.42 0.74 12.30
N VAL A 355 3.94 0.46 11.09
CA VAL A 355 3.68 1.47 10.05
C VAL A 355 2.58 2.42 10.53
N GLY A 356 1.48 1.89 11.05
CA GLY A 356 0.39 2.68 11.62
C GLY A 356 0.86 3.63 12.71
N LEU A 357 1.69 3.14 13.65
CA LEU A 357 2.25 3.98 14.72
C LEU A 357 3.08 5.14 14.18
N ALA A 358 3.95 4.91 13.19
CA ALA A 358 4.77 5.96 12.60
C ALA A 358 3.92 7.04 11.93
N ILE A 359 2.87 6.62 11.22
CA ILE A 359 1.94 7.50 10.52
C ILE A 359 1.08 8.31 11.49
N GLY A 360 0.50 7.65 12.51
CA GLY A 360 -0.31 8.33 13.51
C GLY A 360 0.45 9.39 14.31
N LEU A 361 1.75 9.19 14.54
CA LEU A 361 2.61 10.21 15.13
C LEU A 361 2.80 11.43 14.21
N ASN A 362 2.97 11.20 12.91
CA ASN A 362 3.12 12.27 11.94
C ASN A 362 1.82 13.07 11.78
N LEU A 363 0.67 12.38 11.70
CA LEU A 363 -0.65 13.01 11.63
C LEU A 363 -0.94 13.87 12.87
N ASN A 364 -0.67 13.33 14.07
CA ASN A 364 -0.86 14.07 15.32
C ASN A 364 -0.03 15.37 15.37
N LYS A 365 1.23 15.29 14.93
CA LYS A 365 2.12 16.46 14.87
C LYS A 365 1.63 17.49 13.86
N ALA A 366 1.24 17.05 12.67
CA ALA A 366 0.73 17.91 11.61
C ALA A 366 -0.57 18.62 12.03
N LEU A 367 -1.53 17.88 12.60
CA LEU A 367 -2.78 18.45 13.09
C LEU A 367 -2.54 19.48 14.20
N LYS A 368 -1.67 19.17 15.17
CA LYS A 368 -1.35 20.09 16.25
C LYS A 368 -0.70 21.38 15.75
N ALA A 369 0.20 21.29 14.77
CA ALA A 369 0.79 22.46 14.14
C ALA A 369 -0.28 23.32 13.44
N ALA A 370 -1.15 22.70 12.64
CA ALA A 370 -2.22 23.41 11.95
C ALA A 370 -3.20 24.12 12.92
N LEU A 371 -3.59 23.46 14.01
CA LEU A 371 -4.48 24.03 15.02
C LEU A 371 -3.84 25.18 15.80
N LEU A 372 -2.52 25.13 16.03
CA LEU A 372 -1.79 26.23 16.67
C LEU A 372 -1.67 27.44 15.73
N GLU A 373 -1.35 27.21 14.46
CA GLU A 373 -1.30 28.26 13.44
C GLU A 373 -2.66 28.96 13.27
N GLU A 374 -3.75 28.20 13.24
CA GLU A 374 -5.11 28.75 13.17
C GLU A 374 -5.45 29.60 14.41
N ARG A 375 -5.05 29.14 15.60
CA ARG A 375 -5.27 29.87 16.86
C ARG A 375 -4.48 31.18 16.90
N GLU A 376 -3.27 31.21 16.36
CA GLU A 376 -2.46 32.44 16.24
C GLU A 376 -3.07 33.42 15.24
N GLN A 377 -3.69 32.92 14.18
CA GLN A 377 -4.36 33.74 13.14
C GLN A 377 -5.70 34.32 13.62
N GLY A 378 -6.40 33.63 14.51
CA GLY A 378 -7.52 34.09 15.37
C GLY A 378 -8.47 35.15 14.80
N HIS A 379 -8.08 36.43 14.86
CA HIS A 379 -8.93 37.57 14.51
C HIS A 379 -8.80 38.08 13.06
N VAL A 380 -7.85 37.56 12.28
CA VAL A 380 -7.58 38.04 10.90
C VAL A 380 -8.28 37.18 9.85
N LYS A 381 -8.62 35.93 10.19
CA LYS A 381 -9.22 34.97 9.25
C LYS A 381 -10.74 35.15 9.28
N GLU A 382 -11.34 35.52 8.15
CA GLU A 382 -12.78 35.40 8.00
C GLU A 382 -13.14 33.91 8.11
N CYS A 383 -14.14 33.58 8.93
CA CYS A 383 -14.65 32.21 9.02
C CYS A 383 -15.36 31.85 7.71
N CYS A 384 -14.60 31.42 6.70
CA CYS A 384 -15.09 30.96 5.40
C CYS A 384 -15.69 29.54 5.50
N GLY A 385 -16.57 29.31 6.47
CA GLY A 385 -17.30 28.04 6.56
C GLY A 385 -18.24 27.88 5.37
N PHE A 386 -18.00 26.88 4.53
CA PHE A 386 -18.83 26.54 3.35
C PHE A 386 -18.84 27.59 2.22
N LEU A 387 -18.01 28.62 2.27
CA LEU A 387 -17.90 29.66 1.24
C LEU A 387 -16.48 29.68 0.70
N LYS A 388 -16.32 29.56 -0.63
CA LYS A 388 -15.04 29.73 -1.33
C LYS A 388 -14.77 31.18 -1.63
#